data_AF-A0A965UUF0-F1
#
_entry.id   AF-A0A965UUF0-F1
#
_cell.length_a   1.000
_cell.length_b   1.000
_cell.length_c   1.000
_cell.angle_alpha   90.00
_cell.angle_beta   90.00
_cell.angle_gamma   90.00
#
_symmetry.space_group_name_H-M   'P 1'
#
loop_
_entity.id
_entity.type
_entity.pdbx_description
1 polymer ?
#
loop_
_entity_poly.entity_id
_entity_poly.type
_entity_poly.pdbx_seq_one_letter_code
_entity_poly.pdbx_strand_id
1 'polypeptide(L)'
;ALALVLKSGLCGKFKEWVTEDGSAAYCQSWRDGSEYTQYFTMQEAEKAGLTSKKGPWQEYPRRQLQMRARSWHLRDTYPDVLCGLGIAEEAIDYARAQQEQKLQQQESQATSVVHTSNTKYQNDIAVVQWKDATTTTTAPTSFGQQPHQDEKPDTEIRSLIIDRIHDAVPVLCRAWGIKYSADGTTTPEFYERWHDLTGGVIMDEMTDEQLQTLYEIVIETKNEQEVKELLGDESKA
;
A
#
# COMPACT_ATOMS: atom_id res chain seq x y z
N ALA A 1 15.31 32.87 4.43
CA ALA A 1 16.65 32.78 5.05
C ALA A 1 17.71 33.58 4.28
N LEU A 2 17.97 33.28 3.00
CA LEU A 2 19.02 33.94 2.22
C LEU A 2 18.93 35.48 2.22
N ALA A 3 17.74 36.05 2.03
CA ALA A 3 17.56 37.50 2.05
C ALA A 3 17.98 38.16 3.38
N LEU A 4 17.79 37.48 4.52
CA LEU A 4 18.22 37.98 5.83
C LEU A 4 19.75 37.98 5.95
N VAL A 5 20.38 36.91 5.46
CA VAL A 5 21.84 36.74 5.44
C VAL A 5 22.51 37.76 4.53
N LEU A 6 21.92 38.05 3.36
CA LEU A 6 22.43 39.10 2.48
C LEU A 6 22.22 40.51 3.10
N LYS A 7 21.11 40.73 3.80
CA LYS A 7 20.81 42.00 4.45
C LYS A 7 21.66 42.27 5.70
N SER A 8 22.17 41.25 6.38
CA SER A 8 22.97 41.42 7.60
C SER A 8 24.32 42.12 7.35
N GLY A 9 24.81 42.11 6.10
CA GLY A 9 26.13 42.64 5.74
C GLY A 9 27.30 41.71 6.11
N LEU A 10 27.03 40.58 6.76
CA LEU A 10 28.06 39.60 7.15
C LEU A 10 28.48 38.67 5.99
N CYS A 11 27.61 38.52 4.98
CA CYS A 11 27.88 37.72 3.79
C CYS A 11 28.51 38.59 2.70
N GLY A 12 29.81 38.43 2.46
CA GLY A 12 30.54 39.20 1.45
C GLY A 12 30.18 38.81 0.01
N LYS A 13 30.10 37.51 -0.27
CA LYS A 13 29.67 36.96 -1.56
C LYS A 13 28.90 35.68 -1.32
N PHE A 14 27.98 35.37 -2.24
CA PHE A 14 27.17 34.16 -2.22
C PHE A 14 27.15 33.53 -3.61
N LYS A 15 27.30 32.20 -3.66
CA LYS A 15 27.26 31.42 -4.90
C LYS A 15 26.60 30.07 -4.63
N GLU A 16 25.75 29.63 -5.54
CA GLU A 16 25.15 28.30 -5.51
C GLU A 16 25.12 27.72 -6.92
N TRP A 17 25.29 26.41 -7.02
CA TRP A 17 25.23 25.71 -8.30
C TRP A 17 24.84 24.25 -8.08
N VAL A 18 24.32 23.64 -9.14
CA VAL A 18 24.03 22.21 -9.22
C VAL A 18 24.99 21.63 -10.25
N THR A 19 25.52 20.45 -10.01
CA THR A 19 26.37 19.75 -10.99
C THR A 19 25.60 19.51 -12.30
N GLU A 20 26.32 19.38 -13.41
CA GLU A 20 25.69 19.20 -14.73
C GLU A 20 24.84 17.94 -14.77
N ASP A 21 25.36 16.83 -14.24
CA ASP A 21 24.69 15.54 -14.06
C ASP A 21 23.53 15.59 -13.05
N GLY A 22 23.39 16.67 -12.26
CA GLY A 22 22.32 16.84 -11.30
C GLY A 22 22.44 15.96 -10.04
N SER A 23 23.62 15.36 -9.81
CA SER A 23 23.86 14.46 -8.67
C SER A 23 24.15 15.19 -7.37
N ALA A 24 24.64 16.44 -7.41
CA ALA A 24 24.96 17.23 -6.24
C ALA A 24 24.66 18.72 -6.43
N ALA A 25 24.35 19.41 -5.33
CA ALA A 25 24.26 20.86 -5.28
C ALA A 25 25.20 21.42 -4.22
N TYR A 26 25.74 22.60 -4.51
CA TYR A 26 26.71 23.29 -3.68
C TYR A 26 26.20 24.69 -3.37
N CYS A 27 26.50 25.14 -2.15
CA CYS A 27 26.26 26.49 -1.69
C CYS A 27 27.53 27.00 -1.01
N GLN A 28 27.91 28.23 -1.33
CA GLN A 28 29.16 28.82 -0.92
C GLN A 28 28.97 30.28 -0.54
N SER A 29 29.62 30.72 0.53
CA SER A 29 29.65 32.11 0.93
C SER A 29 30.96 32.52 1.57
N TRP A 30 31.24 33.82 1.55
CA TRP A 30 32.40 34.40 2.22
C TRP A 30 31.94 35.20 3.43
N ARG A 31 32.53 34.91 4.59
CA ARG A 31 32.22 35.54 5.87
C ARG A 31 33.52 35.65 6.67
N ASP A 32 33.73 36.78 7.34
CA ASP A 32 34.89 37.01 8.24
C ASP A 32 36.26 36.73 7.57
N GLY A 33 36.36 37.02 6.27
CA GLY A 33 37.57 36.76 5.47
C GLY A 33 37.79 35.29 5.08
N SER A 34 36.92 34.39 5.51
CA SER A 34 36.97 32.96 5.21
C SER A 34 35.90 32.53 4.21
N GLU A 35 36.17 31.45 3.51
CA GLU A 35 35.26 30.83 2.54
C GLU A 35 34.63 29.58 3.16
N TYR A 36 33.30 29.51 3.09
CA TYR A 36 32.51 28.39 3.58
C TYR A 36 31.77 27.77 2.42
N THR A 37 31.82 26.45 2.30
CA THR A 37 31.12 25.68 1.27
C THR A 37 30.44 24.50 1.91
N GLN A 38 29.17 24.30 1.56
CA GLN A 38 28.42 23.09 1.89
C GLN A 38 27.78 22.51 0.64
N TYR A 39 27.48 21.22 0.68
CA TYR A 39 26.86 20.51 -0.43
C TYR A 39 25.81 19.53 0.05
N PHE A 40 24.97 19.08 -0.88
CA PHE A 40 23.99 18.04 -0.66
C PHE A 40 23.84 17.20 -1.94
N THR A 41 23.77 15.88 -1.78
CA THR A 41 23.76 14.93 -2.89
C THR A 41 22.40 14.25 -3.07
N MET A 42 22.11 13.79 -4.29
CA MET A 42 20.92 12.98 -4.57
C MET A 42 20.94 11.67 -3.76
N GLN A 43 22.12 11.09 -3.50
CA GLN A 43 22.25 9.90 -2.66
C GLN A 43 21.84 10.17 -1.21
N GLU A 44 22.18 11.34 -0.65
CA GLU A 44 21.70 11.75 0.67
C GLU A 44 20.19 12.02 0.66
N ALA A 45 19.66 12.57 -0.44
CA ALA A 45 18.22 12.79 -0.61
C ALA A 45 17.44 11.46 -0.59
N GLU A 46 17.95 10.43 -1.27
CA GLU A 46 17.40 9.07 -1.27
C GLU A 46 17.47 8.43 0.11
N LYS A 47 18.62 8.51 0.79
CA LYS A 47 18.78 8.01 2.16
C LYS A 47 17.84 8.71 3.14
N ALA A 48 17.56 10.00 2.93
CA ALA A 48 16.61 10.79 3.71
C ALA A 48 15.14 10.53 3.33
N GLY A 49 14.86 9.67 2.35
CA GLY A 49 13.50 9.34 1.90
C GLY A 49 12.79 10.50 1.19
N LEU A 50 13.54 11.49 0.70
CA LEU A 50 12.97 12.70 0.06
C LEU A 50 12.50 12.43 -1.37
N THR A 51 13.16 11.50 -2.06
CA THR A 51 12.90 11.18 -3.48
C THR A 51 11.85 10.09 -3.68
N SER A 52 11.54 9.30 -2.64
CA SER A 52 10.65 8.13 -2.75
C SER A 52 9.18 8.50 -2.94
N LYS A 53 8.77 9.70 -2.51
CA LYS A 53 7.37 10.15 -2.56
C LYS A 53 7.10 11.06 -3.76
N LYS A 54 5.89 10.97 -4.31
CA LYS A 54 5.42 11.88 -5.34
C LYS A 54 5.43 13.32 -4.82
N GLY A 55 6.09 14.22 -5.54
CA GLY A 55 6.15 15.62 -5.18
C GLY A 55 7.34 16.36 -5.82
N PRO A 56 7.69 17.55 -5.30
CA PRO A 56 8.72 18.43 -5.86
C PRO A 56 10.09 17.79 -6.00
N TRP A 57 10.43 16.81 -5.16
CA TRP A 57 11.70 16.07 -5.28
C TRP A 57 11.74 15.18 -6.52
N GLN A 58 10.59 14.71 -7.02
CA GLN A 58 10.48 13.98 -8.29
C GLN A 58 10.22 14.93 -9.47
N GLU A 59 9.38 15.95 -9.29
CA GLU A 59 9.01 16.90 -10.34
C GLU A 59 10.13 17.91 -10.65
N TYR A 60 10.85 18.35 -9.63
CA TYR A 60 11.87 19.41 -9.70
C TYR A 60 13.15 19.06 -8.90
N PRO A 61 13.78 17.89 -9.13
CA PRO A 61 14.89 17.38 -8.30
C PRO A 61 16.06 18.37 -8.19
N ARG A 62 16.47 18.97 -9.32
CA ARG A 62 17.58 19.94 -9.34
C ARG A 62 17.31 21.15 -8.43
N ARG A 63 16.07 21.65 -8.43
CA ARG A 63 15.67 22.80 -7.61
C ARG A 63 15.65 22.45 -6.13
N GLN A 64 15.12 21.28 -5.79
CA GLN A 64 15.08 20.78 -4.41
C GLN A 64 16.48 20.53 -3.86
N LEU A 65 17.37 19.95 -4.67
CA LEU A 65 18.76 19.72 -4.31
C LEU A 65 19.49 21.04 -3.99
N GLN A 66 19.33 22.05 -4.85
CA GLN A 66 19.87 23.40 -4.62
C GLN A 66 19.34 24.02 -3.32
N MET A 67 18.02 23.93 -3.08
CA MET A 67 17.41 24.45 -1.86
C MET A 67 17.91 23.75 -0.61
N ARG A 68 18.14 22.44 -0.69
CA ARG A 68 18.64 21.66 0.44
C ARG A 68 20.10 22.01 0.78
N ALA A 69 20.97 22.08 -0.22
CA ALA A 69 22.35 22.53 -0.04
C ALA A 69 22.42 23.95 0.55
N ARG A 70 21.58 24.86 0.06
CA ARG A 70 21.44 26.22 0.61
C ARG A 70 21.03 26.19 2.08
N SER A 71 20.05 25.37 2.43
CA SER A 71 19.54 25.30 3.80
C SER A 71 20.61 24.87 4.79
N TRP A 72 21.37 23.82 4.47
CA TRP A 72 22.47 23.33 5.28
C TRP A 72 23.55 24.40 5.46
N HIS A 73 23.98 25.01 4.35
CA HIS A 73 24.97 26.08 4.36
C HIS A 73 24.59 27.25 5.27
N LEU A 74 23.35 27.74 5.15
CA LEU A 74 22.91 28.93 5.89
C LEU A 74 22.77 28.66 7.39
N ARG A 75 22.36 27.46 7.81
CA ARG A 75 22.28 27.10 9.23
C ARG A 75 23.64 27.01 9.88
N ASP A 76 24.59 26.38 9.19
CA ASP A 76 25.92 26.14 9.73
C ASP A 76 26.74 27.44 9.78
N THR A 77 26.61 28.27 8.74
CA THR A 77 27.46 29.46 8.57
C THR A 77 26.87 30.73 9.17
N TYR A 78 25.54 30.85 9.27
CA TYR A 78 24.86 32.06 9.78
C TYR A 78 23.85 31.79 10.90
N PRO A 79 24.20 30.99 11.93
CA PRO A 79 23.27 30.70 13.03
C PRO A 79 22.88 31.96 13.83
N ASP A 80 23.79 32.92 13.92
CA ASP A 80 23.60 34.23 14.55
C ASP A 80 22.59 35.12 13.79
N VAL A 81 22.57 35.05 12.45
CA VAL A 81 21.58 35.80 11.65
C VAL A 81 20.22 35.10 11.68
N LEU A 82 20.22 33.77 11.66
CA LEU A 82 18.99 33.00 11.64
C LEU A 82 18.32 32.90 13.01
N CYS A 83 19.06 32.96 14.12
CA CYS A 83 18.51 32.91 15.48
C CYS A 83 17.49 31.76 15.71
N GLY A 84 17.73 30.60 15.10
CA GLY A 84 16.82 29.45 15.19
C GLY A 84 15.60 29.50 14.26
N LEU A 85 15.51 30.49 13.35
CA LEU A 85 14.48 30.50 12.30
C LEU A 85 14.64 29.29 11.38
N GLY A 86 13.57 28.51 11.26
CA GLY A 86 13.47 27.42 10.29
C GLY A 86 13.54 27.96 8.86
N ILE A 87 14.22 27.22 7.98
CA ILE A 87 14.32 27.55 6.57
C ILE A 87 13.04 27.08 5.88
N ALA A 88 12.33 28.02 5.26
CA ALA A 88 11.00 27.79 4.69
C ALA A 88 10.98 26.61 3.71
N GLU A 89 12.05 26.48 2.92
CA GLU A 89 12.20 25.42 1.93
C GLU A 89 12.25 24.02 2.56
N GLU A 90 12.86 23.86 3.74
CA GLU A 90 12.80 22.59 4.49
C GLU A 90 11.51 22.44 5.27
N ALA A 91 10.97 23.54 5.81
CA ALA A 91 9.71 23.51 6.55
C ALA A 91 8.55 23.02 5.68
N ILE A 92 8.55 23.33 4.38
CA ILE A 92 7.57 22.79 3.40
C ILE A 92 7.70 21.27 3.27
N ASP A 93 8.94 20.75 3.20
CA ASP A 93 9.18 19.30 3.14
C ASP A 93 8.66 18.60 4.42
N TYR A 94 8.93 19.16 5.60
CA TYR A 94 8.41 18.64 6.86
C TYR A 94 6.89 18.77 6.97
N ALA A 95 6.31 19.89 6.55
CA ALA A 95 4.87 20.14 6.63
C ALA A 95 4.09 19.17 5.74
N ARG A 96 4.57 18.87 4.53
CA ARG A 96 3.95 17.84 3.67
C ARG A 96 4.07 16.46 4.31
N ALA A 97 5.24 16.09 4.82
CA ALA A 97 5.41 14.81 5.51
C ALA A 97 4.47 14.67 6.71
N GLN A 98 4.28 15.74 7.50
CA GLN A 98 3.33 15.75 8.62
C GLN A 98 1.87 15.72 8.17
N GLN A 99 1.52 16.40 7.08
CA GLN A 99 0.16 16.39 6.54
C GLN A 99 -0.19 15.01 6.01
N GLU A 100 0.73 14.34 5.31
CA GLU A 100 0.58 12.96 4.87
C GLU A 100 0.45 12.00 6.07
N GLN A 101 1.28 12.15 7.10
CA GLN A 101 1.15 11.35 8.33
C GLN A 101 -0.18 11.58 9.03
N LYS A 102 -0.65 12.84 9.09
CA LYS A 102 -1.98 13.16 9.65
C LYS A 102 -3.09 12.56 8.81
N LEU A 103 -2.99 12.62 7.49
CA LEU A 103 -3.99 12.05 6.59
C LEU A 103 -4.00 10.52 6.70
N GLN A 104 -2.83 9.88 6.75
CA GLN A 104 -2.70 8.44 6.97
C GLN A 104 -3.20 8.03 8.36
N GLN A 105 -2.95 8.82 9.40
CA GLN A 105 -3.49 8.57 10.73
C GLN A 105 -5.00 8.79 10.78
N GLN A 106 -5.53 9.78 10.06
CA GLN A 106 -6.96 10.01 9.93
C GLN A 106 -7.63 8.94 9.09
N GLU A 107 -7.00 8.42 8.04
CA GLU A 107 -7.49 7.27 7.28
C GLU A 107 -7.40 6.01 8.13
N SER A 108 -6.29 5.76 8.83
CA SER A 108 -6.17 4.62 9.77
C SER A 108 -7.16 4.72 10.93
N GLN A 109 -7.45 5.93 11.41
CA GLN A 109 -8.45 6.20 12.44
C GLN A 109 -9.87 6.19 11.88
N ALA A 110 -10.11 6.59 10.64
CA ALA A 110 -11.41 6.44 9.98
C ALA A 110 -11.67 4.96 9.67
N THR A 111 -10.67 4.20 9.25
CA THR A 111 -10.74 2.74 9.08
C THR A 111 -10.89 2.05 10.43
N SER A 112 -10.24 2.51 11.50
CA SER A 112 -10.42 1.95 12.86
C SER A 112 -11.73 2.40 13.53
N VAL A 113 -12.26 3.58 13.23
CA VAL A 113 -13.59 4.05 13.67
C VAL A 113 -14.69 3.35 12.87
N VAL A 114 -14.51 3.13 11.57
CA VAL A 114 -15.37 2.26 10.75
C VAL A 114 -15.23 0.80 11.20
N HIS A 115 -14.07 0.35 11.71
CA HIS A 115 -13.92 -0.96 12.37
C HIS A 115 -14.38 -1.00 13.83
N THR A 116 -14.74 0.12 14.47
CA THR A 116 -15.34 0.11 15.83
C THR A 116 -16.80 0.55 15.86
N SER A 117 -17.30 1.07 14.75
CA SER A 117 -18.74 1.29 14.50
C SER A 117 -19.31 0.49 13.34
N ASN A 118 -18.52 -0.43 12.77
CA ASN A 118 -18.92 -1.45 11.79
C ASN A 118 -18.05 -2.73 11.91
N THR A 119 -17.69 -3.17 13.13
CA THR A 119 -16.82 -4.32 13.48
C THR A 119 -17.37 -5.71 13.12
N LYS A 120 -18.12 -5.82 12.03
CA LYS A 120 -18.62 -7.13 11.62
C LYS A 120 -18.55 -7.38 10.13
N TYR A 121 -18.71 -6.38 9.26
CA TYR A 121 -18.74 -6.59 7.81
C TYR A 121 -18.32 -5.35 7.05
N GLN A 122 -17.03 -5.21 6.71
CA GLN A 122 -16.53 -4.36 5.60
C GLN A 122 -14.99 -4.36 5.63
N ASN A 123 -14.38 -5.34 4.98
CA ASN A 123 -13.10 -5.20 4.29
C ASN A 123 -12.81 -6.50 3.56
N ASP A 124 -13.24 -6.63 2.31
CA ASP A 124 -12.51 -7.38 1.27
C ASP A 124 -13.20 -7.24 -0.09
N ILE A 125 -12.97 -6.09 -0.73
CA ILE A 125 -13.00 -5.99 -2.19
C ILE A 125 -11.65 -5.41 -2.59
N ALA A 126 -10.61 -6.22 -2.47
CA ALA A 126 -9.37 -6.02 -3.19
C ALA A 126 -9.36 -7.05 -4.33
N VAL A 127 -9.49 -6.55 -5.56
CA VAL A 127 -9.41 -7.31 -6.81
C VAL A 127 -8.06 -8.03 -6.84
N VAL A 128 -8.07 -9.36 -6.72
CA VAL A 128 -6.90 -10.20 -6.97
C VAL A 128 -6.73 -10.31 -8.48
N GLN A 129 -5.62 -9.81 -9.01
CA GLN A 129 -5.26 -9.95 -10.42
C GLN A 129 -4.47 -11.26 -10.58
N TRP A 130 -5.06 -12.22 -11.29
CA TRP A 130 -4.45 -13.52 -11.59
C TRP A 130 -3.65 -13.42 -12.90
N LYS A 131 -2.42 -13.93 -12.92
CA LYS A 131 -1.62 -14.06 -14.14
C LYS A 131 -1.91 -15.42 -14.78
N ASP A 132 -2.33 -15.40 -16.04
CA ASP A 132 -2.59 -16.57 -16.86
C ASP A 132 -1.39 -17.52 -16.91
N ALA A 133 -1.56 -18.75 -16.41
CA ALA A 133 -0.66 -19.86 -16.67
C ALA A 133 -1.27 -20.72 -17.79
N THR A 134 -0.96 -20.36 -19.04
CA THR A 134 -1.24 -21.18 -20.22
C THR A 134 -0.49 -22.50 -20.15
N THR A 135 -1.24 -23.60 -20.21
CA THR A 135 -0.94 -24.92 -20.78
C THR A 135 0.48 -25.18 -21.28
N THR A 136 1.14 -26.21 -20.74
CA THR A 136 2.01 -27.08 -21.55
C THR A 136 1.86 -28.54 -21.11
N THR A 137 1.09 -29.23 -21.94
CA THR A 137 1.10 -30.66 -22.25
C THR A 137 2.47 -31.33 -22.12
N THR A 138 2.58 -32.40 -21.32
CA THR A 138 2.96 -33.75 -21.79
C THR A 138 2.90 -34.79 -20.65
N ALA A 139 2.21 -35.89 -20.91
CA ALA A 139 2.41 -37.20 -20.29
C ALA A 139 2.64 -38.21 -21.44
N PRO A 140 3.08 -39.47 -21.24
CA PRO A 140 3.27 -40.19 -19.97
C PRO A 140 4.54 -41.07 -19.87
N THR A 141 4.81 -41.63 -18.68
CA THR A 141 5.09 -43.08 -18.42
C THR A 141 6.30 -43.41 -17.51
N SER A 142 5.96 -44.18 -16.46
CA SER A 142 6.69 -45.19 -15.66
C SER A 142 7.69 -44.81 -14.55
N PHE A 143 7.21 -45.07 -13.32
CA PHE A 143 7.77 -45.94 -12.25
C PHE A 143 9.17 -45.66 -11.67
N GLY A 144 9.18 -45.28 -10.39
CA GLY A 144 10.18 -45.73 -9.41
C GLY A 144 10.88 -44.63 -8.61
N GLN A 145 10.70 -44.71 -7.29
CA GLN A 145 11.52 -44.15 -6.19
C GLN A 145 11.22 -42.73 -5.69
N GLN A 146 10.80 -42.67 -4.41
CA GLN A 146 10.69 -41.47 -3.55
C GLN A 146 11.99 -40.66 -3.58
N PRO A 147 11.97 -39.31 -3.51
CA PRO A 147 12.06 -38.64 -2.20
C PRO A 147 11.45 -37.21 -2.13
N HIS A 148 11.59 -36.60 -0.95
CA HIS A 148 11.54 -35.17 -0.64
C HIS A 148 10.17 -34.54 -0.36
N GLN A 149 10.07 -33.97 0.85
CA GLN A 149 8.98 -33.11 1.29
C GLN A 149 9.14 -31.78 0.56
N ASP A 150 8.24 -31.50 -0.38
CA ASP A 150 8.11 -30.18 -0.99
C ASP A 150 6.99 -29.41 -0.26
N GLU A 151 7.34 -28.23 0.24
CA GLU A 151 6.49 -27.29 0.97
C GLU A 151 5.23 -26.94 0.15
N LYS A 152 4.03 -27.15 0.73
CA LYS A 152 2.75 -26.71 0.15
C LYS A 152 2.70 -25.16 0.11
N PRO A 153 2.70 -24.51 -1.06
CA PRO A 153 2.58 -23.06 -1.16
C PRO A 153 1.12 -22.56 -1.12
N ASP A 154 0.13 -23.46 -1.07
CA ASP A 154 -1.30 -23.13 -1.30
C ASP A 154 -2.19 -23.04 -0.05
N THR A 155 -1.69 -23.40 1.13
CA THR A 155 -2.57 -23.50 2.32
C THR A 155 -3.06 -22.14 2.82
N GLU A 156 -2.27 -21.09 2.64
CA GLU A 156 -2.57 -19.72 3.13
C GLU A 156 -3.62 -19.01 2.25
N ILE A 157 -3.62 -19.26 0.94
CA ILE A 157 -4.59 -18.68 -0.01
C ILE A 157 -5.96 -19.33 0.18
N ARG A 158 -6.00 -20.66 0.33
CA ARG A 158 -7.25 -21.40 0.58
C ARG A 158 -7.93 -20.95 1.86
N SER A 159 -7.18 -20.78 2.96
CA SER A 159 -7.73 -20.26 4.21
C SER A 159 -8.31 -18.85 4.05
N LEU A 160 -7.63 -17.98 3.30
CA LEU A 160 -8.09 -16.61 3.07
C LEU A 160 -9.39 -16.55 2.26
N ILE A 161 -9.57 -17.44 1.29
CA ILE A 161 -10.82 -17.52 0.51
C ILE A 161 -11.99 -17.99 1.38
N ILE A 162 -11.76 -19.01 2.21
CA ILE A 162 -12.78 -19.53 3.14
C ILE A 162 -13.19 -18.44 4.15
N ASP A 163 -12.23 -17.71 4.71
CA ASP A 163 -12.50 -16.60 5.63
C ASP A 163 -13.33 -15.50 4.96
N ARG A 164 -13.00 -15.13 3.71
CA ARG A 164 -13.76 -14.15 2.93
C ARG A 164 -15.20 -14.59 2.64
N ILE A 165 -15.42 -15.87 2.38
CA ILE A 165 -16.77 -16.42 2.20
C ILE A 165 -17.57 -16.31 3.51
N HIS A 166 -16.94 -16.62 4.65
CA HIS A 166 -17.55 -16.44 5.97
C HIS A 166 -17.90 -14.97 6.26
N ASP A 167 -17.05 -14.03 5.87
CA ASP A 167 -17.31 -12.59 5.99
C ASP A 167 -18.46 -12.11 5.11
N ALA A 168 -18.72 -12.78 3.98
CA ALA A 168 -19.81 -12.40 3.08
C ALA A 168 -21.20 -12.90 3.52
N VAL A 169 -21.28 -13.80 4.50
CA VAL A 169 -22.53 -14.45 4.98
C VAL A 169 -23.71 -13.49 5.18
N PRO A 170 -23.57 -12.30 5.82
CA PRO A 170 -24.73 -11.43 6.04
C PRO A 170 -25.03 -10.51 4.88
N VAL A 171 -24.12 -10.37 3.91
CA VAL A 171 -24.47 -9.78 2.61
C VAL A 171 -25.40 -10.75 1.88
N LEU A 172 -25.10 -12.05 1.92
CA LEU A 172 -25.95 -13.10 1.37
C LEU A 172 -27.28 -13.21 2.12
N CYS A 173 -27.30 -13.20 3.46
CA CYS A 173 -28.55 -13.18 4.21
C CYS A 173 -29.44 -11.99 3.83
N ARG A 174 -28.85 -10.80 3.64
CA ARG A 174 -29.58 -9.61 3.18
C ARG A 174 -30.12 -9.78 1.76
N ALA A 175 -29.34 -10.34 0.85
CA ALA A 175 -29.76 -10.60 -0.53
C ALA A 175 -30.90 -11.64 -0.60
N TRP A 176 -30.84 -12.67 0.24
CA TRP A 176 -31.82 -13.75 0.31
C TRP A 176 -33.03 -13.44 1.21
N GLY A 177 -33.06 -12.27 1.86
CA GLY A 177 -34.13 -11.91 2.80
C GLY A 177 -34.18 -12.78 4.06
N ILE A 178 -33.08 -13.47 4.38
CA ILE A 178 -32.94 -14.33 5.56
C ILE A 178 -32.54 -13.46 6.76
N LYS A 179 -33.16 -13.70 7.91
CA LYS A 179 -32.80 -12.98 9.14
C LYS A 179 -31.41 -13.40 9.61
N TYR A 180 -30.53 -12.43 9.86
CA TYR A 180 -29.22 -12.64 10.44
C TYR A 180 -29.22 -12.21 11.90
N SER A 181 -28.82 -13.10 12.82
CA SER A 181 -28.82 -12.77 14.25
C SER A 181 -27.73 -11.75 14.60
N ALA A 182 -28.05 -10.79 15.47
CA ALA A 182 -27.09 -9.79 15.95
C ALA A 182 -25.87 -10.45 16.63
N ASP A 183 -26.07 -11.63 17.23
CA ASP A 183 -25.05 -12.41 17.93
C ASP A 183 -24.05 -13.10 16.98
N GLY A 184 -24.28 -13.06 15.66
CA GLY A 184 -23.37 -13.66 14.65
C GLY A 184 -23.63 -15.12 14.38
N THR A 185 -24.69 -15.67 14.96
CA THR A 185 -25.17 -17.01 14.64
C THR A 185 -26.00 -16.97 13.36
N THR A 186 -25.55 -17.75 12.38
CA THR A 186 -26.29 -18.09 11.17
C THR A 186 -27.57 -18.84 11.54
N THR A 187 -28.68 -18.53 10.87
CA THR A 187 -29.95 -19.23 11.09
C THR A 187 -29.94 -20.58 10.37
N PRO A 188 -30.73 -21.58 10.83
CA PRO A 188 -30.91 -22.84 10.11
C PRO A 188 -31.35 -22.62 8.65
N GLU A 189 -32.18 -21.61 8.41
CA GLU A 189 -32.64 -21.18 7.07
C GLU A 189 -31.48 -20.79 6.14
N PHE A 190 -30.41 -20.18 6.68
CA PHE A 190 -29.22 -19.86 5.90
C PHE A 190 -28.46 -21.13 5.49
N TYR A 191 -28.29 -22.09 6.40
CA TYR A 191 -27.58 -23.34 6.11
C TYR A 191 -28.32 -24.20 5.08
N GLU A 192 -29.65 -24.26 5.14
CA GLU A 192 -30.45 -24.97 4.12
C GLU A 192 -30.28 -24.32 2.74
N ARG A 193 -30.37 -22.99 2.67
CA ARG A 193 -30.18 -22.24 1.41
C ARG A 193 -28.77 -22.37 0.86
N TRP A 194 -27.76 -22.34 1.75
CA TRP A 194 -26.36 -22.51 1.40
C TRP A 194 -26.09 -23.93 0.89
N HIS A 195 -26.62 -24.95 1.57
CA HIS A 195 -26.54 -26.34 1.15
C HIS A 195 -27.20 -26.58 -0.22
N ASP A 196 -28.35 -25.96 -0.48
CA ASP A 196 -29.02 -26.02 -1.79
C ASP A 196 -28.23 -25.31 -2.90
N LEU A 197 -27.45 -24.29 -2.55
CA LEU A 197 -26.61 -23.56 -3.49
C LEU A 197 -25.37 -24.37 -3.86
N THR A 198 -24.72 -25.00 -2.87
CA THR A 198 -23.49 -25.77 -3.08
C THR A 198 -23.72 -27.24 -3.43
N GLY A 199 -24.98 -27.69 -3.47
CA GLY A 199 -25.31 -29.11 -3.66
C GLY A 199 -24.89 -29.99 -2.49
N GLY A 200 -24.65 -29.41 -1.32
CA GLY A 200 -24.17 -30.11 -0.12
C GLY A 200 -22.66 -30.33 -0.04
N VAL A 201 -21.89 -29.81 -1.00
CA VAL A 201 -20.43 -29.86 -0.94
C VAL A 201 -19.92 -28.96 0.19
N ILE A 202 -19.06 -29.52 1.05
CA ILE A 202 -18.43 -28.80 2.16
C ILE A 202 -17.25 -27.99 1.60
N MET A 203 -17.08 -26.74 2.03
CA MET A 203 -16.01 -25.85 1.53
C MET A 203 -14.60 -26.46 1.63
N ASP A 204 -14.34 -27.27 2.65
CA ASP A 204 -13.07 -27.99 2.83
C ASP A 204 -12.81 -29.05 1.75
N GLU A 205 -13.85 -29.55 1.09
CA GLU A 205 -13.78 -30.58 0.05
C GLU A 205 -13.83 -30.00 -1.38
N MET A 206 -14.09 -28.69 -1.52
CA MET A 206 -14.13 -27.99 -2.82
C MET A 206 -12.73 -27.83 -3.43
N THR A 207 -12.60 -27.88 -4.75
CA THR A 207 -11.35 -27.53 -5.45
C THR A 207 -11.09 -26.02 -5.33
N ASP A 208 -9.84 -25.58 -5.57
CA ASP A 208 -9.51 -24.15 -5.50
C ASP A 208 -10.22 -23.33 -6.60
N GLU A 209 -10.50 -23.95 -7.76
CA GLU A 209 -11.31 -23.35 -8.84
C GLU A 209 -12.79 -23.19 -8.43
N GLN A 210 -13.34 -24.18 -7.70
CA GLN A 210 -14.70 -24.12 -7.15
C GLN A 210 -14.81 -23.04 -6.06
N LEU A 211 -13.81 -22.93 -5.17
CA LEU A 211 -13.74 -21.89 -4.15
C LEU A 211 -13.60 -20.49 -4.76
N GLN A 212 -12.78 -20.35 -5.81
CA GLN A 212 -12.62 -19.09 -6.53
C GLN A 212 -13.91 -18.65 -7.21
N THR A 213 -14.59 -19.57 -7.89
CA THR A 213 -15.87 -19.29 -8.55
C THR A 213 -16.97 -18.94 -7.54
N LEU A 214 -17.01 -19.66 -6.40
CA LEU A 214 -17.91 -19.36 -5.30
C LEU A 214 -17.65 -17.95 -4.75
N TYR A 215 -16.39 -17.57 -4.55
CA TYR A 215 -16.00 -16.23 -4.11
C TYR A 215 -16.41 -15.13 -5.11
N GLU A 216 -16.16 -15.35 -6.41
CA GLU A 216 -16.51 -14.41 -7.47
C GLU A 216 -18.03 -14.17 -7.54
N ILE A 217 -18.83 -15.22 -7.40
CA ILE A 217 -20.30 -15.10 -7.43
C ILE A 217 -20.85 -14.44 -6.15
N VAL A 218 -20.22 -14.73 -4.99
CA VAL A 218 -20.56 -14.11 -3.70
C VAL A 218 -20.30 -12.60 -3.69
N ILE A 219 -19.30 -12.12 -4.43
CA ILE A 219 -18.94 -10.70 -4.47
C ILE A 219 -19.52 -9.95 -5.67
N GLU A 220 -19.55 -10.52 -6.88
CA GLU A 220 -19.78 -9.73 -8.09
C GLU A 220 -21.17 -9.89 -8.73
N THR A 221 -21.73 -11.10 -8.84
CA THR A 221 -22.81 -11.32 -9.83
C THR A 221 -24.21 -11.45 -9.24
N LYS A 222 -24.36 -11.81 -7.96
CA LYS A 222 -25.66 -12.15 -7.34
C LYS A 222 -26.47 -13.18 -8.17
N ASN A 223 -25.81 -14.01 -8.97
CA ASN A 223 -26.45 -14.93 -9.90
C ASN A 223 -26.38 -16.38 -9.37
N GLU A 224 -27.39 -16.76 -8.58
CA GLU A 224 -27.48 -18.10 -7.95
C GLU A 224 -27.54 -19.26 -8.96
N GLN A 225 -27.95 -19.00 -10.21
CA GLN A 225 -28.12 -20.03 -11.23
C GLN A 225 -26.78 -20.58 -11.73
N GLU A 226 -25.77 -19.71 -11.81
CA GLU A 226 -24.43 -20.02 -12.33
C GLU A 226 -23.63 -20.91 -11.37
N VAL A 227 -23.81 -20.73 -10.05
CA VAL A 227 -23.23 -21.60 -9.01
C VAL A 227 -23.78 -23.03 -9.12
N LYS A 228 -25.09 -23.15 -9.35
CA LYS A 228 -25.77 -24.44 -9.44
C LYS A 228 -25.40 -25.21 -10.70
N GLU A 229 -25.12 -24.52 -11.80
CA GLU A 229 -24.64 -25.14 -13.03
C GLU A 229 -23.19 -25.66 -12.86
N LEU A 230 -22.32 -24.88 -12.21
CA LEU A 230 -20.93 -25.27 -11.96
C LEU A 230 -20.80 -26.46 -11.00
N LEU A 231 -21.55 -26.46 -9.89
CA LEU A 231 -21.47 -27.50 -8.86
C LEU A 231 -22.43 -28.67 -9.12
N GLY A 232 -23.47 -28.47 -9.94
CA GLY A 232 -24.46 -29.49 -10.27
C GLY A 232 -23.96 -30.55 -11.25
N ASP A 233 -23.00 -30.21 -12.12
CA ASP A 233 -22.48 -31.13 -13.14
C ASP A 233 -21.60 -32.25 -12.55
N GLU A 234 -21.07 -32.09 -11.34
CA GLU A 234 -20.26 -33.12 -10.67
C GLU A 234 -21.07 -34.10 -9.80
N SER A 235 -22.38 -33.89 -9.62
CA SER A 235 -23.24 -34.88 -8.94
C SER A 235 -23.58 -36.12 -9.80
N LYS A 236 -23.09 -36.17 -11.05
CA LYS A 236 -23.20 -37.31 -11.96
C LYS A 236 -21.84 -37.70 -12.55
N ALA A 237 -20.90 -38.07 -11.71
CA ALA A 237 -19.75 -38.89 -12.10
C ALA A 237 -19.42 -39.91 -10.99
#